data_AF-A0A946VF30-F1
#
_entry.id   AF-A0A946VF30-F1
#
_cell.length_a   1.000
_cell.length_b   1.000
_cell.length_c   1.000
_cell.angle_alpha   90.00
_cell.angle_beta   90.00
_cell.angle_gamma   90.00
#
_symmetry.space_group_name_H-M   'P 1'
#
loop_
_entity.id
_entity.type
_entity.pdbx_description
1 polymer ?
#
loop_
_entity_poly.entity_id
_entity_poly.type
_entity_poly.pdbx_seq_one_letter_code
_entity_poly.pdbx_strand_id
1 'polypeptide(L)'
;MTAQASIEIQNPLSLKQFIKLLQKLPPGRIAALPIEKLPNNIPADISEKIPMASRSAVDDLIMSANSFHLKRRMRDQESYGTEVVNALDKAKTASGSANLRVFKNKILLLVEMLQSAQRGTKKIGNDTFVKHITSINNLLIDVRSETINLLDSLSLLQRTKPANDADKKRLAESIYILKKETNSVGKILSEYYILRLKVLARAIHQKRKLIETREETTQMKQQELDDLQADLKEAQTLWNRTMKRKKTIDETKEVQQRIYDLVNEIKASEVVIAESDLILWLDAIVEASLNDDSKQRVTNSLRQARISLFYLLNKFCASQEASAIQIAKNPFIQVDPEKAIKFVLMSETFILNYFTKKKNTATA
;
A
#
# COMPACT_ATOMS: atom_id res chain seq x y z
N MET A 1 -24.37 44.07 40.86
CA MET A 1 -24.93 42.80 40.34
C MET A 1 -25.39 43.03 38.91
N THR A 2 -24.61 42.63 37.92
CA THR A 2 -24.99 42.67 36.51
C THR A 2 -24.68 41.30 35.93
N ALA A 3 -25.75 40.53 35.71
CA ALA A 3 -25.69 39.19 35.16
C ALA A 3 -25.26 39.26 33.70
N GLN A 4 -24.02 38.87 33.41
CA GLN A 4 -23.60 38.48 32.07
C GLN A 4 -24.22 37.11 31.79
N ALA A 5 -25.29 37.10 31.01
CA ALA A 5 -25.91 35.88 30.52
C ALA A 5 -24.95 35.18 29.55
N SER A 6 -24.42 34.05 30.00
CA SER A 6 -23.67 33.07 29.22
C SER A 6 -24.50 32.62 28.01
N ILE A 7 -24.05 32.97 26.81
CA ILE A 7 -24.71 32.60 25.56
C ILE A 7 -24.47 31.11 25.31
N GLU A 8 -25.55 30.33 25.32
CA GLU A 8 -25.58 28.94 24.86
C GLU A 8 -25.13 28.86 23.40
N ILE A 9 -24.01 28.20 23.15
CA ILE A 9 -23.52 27.92 21.79
C ILE A 9 -24.38 26.81 21.21
N GLN A 10 -25.49 27.17 20.57
CA GLN A 10 -26.16 26.32 19.59
C GLN A 10 -25.28 26.24 18.33
N ASN A 11 -25.11 25.02 17.80
CA ASN A 11 -24.20 24.67 16.71
C ASN A 11 -24.19 25.70 15.55
N PRO A 12 -23.01 26.04 14.99
CA PRO A 12 -22.90 26.94 13.85
C PRO A 12 -23.68 26.40 12.64
N LEU A 13 -24.23 27.31 11.83
CA LEU A 13 -24.95 26.98 10.61
C LEU A 13 -24.07 26.18 9.64
N SER A 14 -24.64 25.17 8.98
CA SER A 14 -23.93 24.52 7.87
C SER A 14 -23.76 25.49 6.71
N LEU A 15 -22.68 25.34 5.93
CA LEU A 15 -22.42 26.19 4.76
C LEU A 15 -23.61 26.21 3.78
N LYS A 16 -24.28 25.07 3.58
CA LYS A 16 -25.47 24.98 2.72
C LYS A 16 -26.66 25.77 3.26
N GLN A 17 -26.87 25.77 4.58
CA GLN A 17 -27.92 26.56 5.22
C GLN A 17 -27.60 28.06 5.14
N PHE A 18 -26.33 28.42 5.36
CA PHE A 18 -25.86 29.79 5.26
C PHE A 18 -26.04 30.36 3.85
N ILE A 19 -25.63 29.64 2.79
CA ILE A 19 -25.84 30.07 1.40
C ILE A 19 -27.33 30.28 1.09
N LYS A 20 -28.21 29.37 1.56
CA LYS A 20 -29.67 29.51 1.38
C LYS A 20 -30.25 30.72 2.11
N LEU A 21 -29.69 31.10 3.27
CA LEU A 21 -30.09 32.29 4.01
C LEU A 21 -29.66 33.57 3.28
N LEU A 22 -28.43 33.62 2.79
CA LEU A 22 -27.91 34.78 2.06
C LEU A 22 -28.67 35.07 0.75
N GLN A 23 -29.21 34.05 0.10
CA GLN A 23 -30.02 34.20 -1.11
C GLN A 23 -31.42 34.77 -0.86
N LYS A 24 -31.93 34.69 0.37
CA LYS A 24 -33.33 35.04 0.71
C LYS A 24 -33.47 36.29 1.56
N LEU A 25 -32.41 36.69 2.26
CA LEU A 25 -32.47 37.81 3.20
C LEU A 25 -32.13 39.15 2.52
N PRO A 26 -32.79 40.25 2.91
CA PRO A 26 -32.41 41.58 2.47
C PRO A 26 -31.07 42.01 3.12
N PRO A 27 -30.33 42.96 2.50
CA PRO A 27 -28.98 43.35 2.93
C PRO A 27 -28.89 43.75 4.42
N GLY A 28 -29.85 44.53 4.92
CA GLY A 28 -29.88 44.96 6.33
C GLY A 28 -30.07 43.80 7.32
N ARG A 29 -30.72 42.70 6.92
CA ARG A 29 -30.85 41.49 7.75
C ARG A 29 -29.61 40.59 7.67
N ILE A 30 -28.88 40.62 6.56
CA ILE A 30 -27.60 39.93 6.41
C ILE A 30 -26.54 40.55 7.33
N ALA A 31 -26.43 41.87 7.35
CA ALA A 31 -25.50 42.59 8.21
C ALA A 31 -25.75 42.35 9.72
N ALA A 32 -27.00 42.08 10.10
CA ALA A 32 -27.41 41.82 11.47
C ALA A 32 -27.26 40.34 11.91
N LEU A 33 -26.71 39.46 11.07
CA LEU A 33 -26.54 38.06 11.43
C LEU A 33 -25.50 37.90 12.54
N PRO A 34 -25.78 37.06 13.58
CA PRO A 34 -24.83 36.84 14.67
C PRO A 34 -23.61 36.09 14.15
N ILE A 35 -22.45 36.75 14.22
CA ILE A 35 -21.17 36.25 13.69
C ILE A 35 -20.78 34.90 14.31
N GLU A 36 -21.11 34.69 15.58
CA GLU A 36 -20.82 33.48 16.35
C GLU A 36 -21.51 32.22 15.81
N LYS A 37 -22.61 32.38 15.05
CA LYS A 37 -23.40 31.26 14.49
C LYS A 37 -23.06 30.98 13.02
N LEU A 38 -22.11 31.72 12.45
CA LEU A 38 -21.71 31.55 11.05
C LEU A 38 -20.83 30.31 10.85
N PRO A 39 -20.79 29.75 9.63
CA PRO A 39 -19.88 28.65 9.32
C PRO A 39 -18.41 29.07 9.48
N ASN A 40 -17.58 28.19 10.03
CA ASN A 40 -16.15 28.48 10.26
C ASN A 40 -15.31 28.66 8.99
N ASN A 41 -15.77 28.15 7.83
CA ASN A 41 -15.09 28.25 6.53
C ASN A 41 -16.08 28.76 5.49
N ILE A 42 -16.14 30.07 5.30
CA ILE A 42 -16.93 30.71 4.23
C ILE A 42 -16.00 30.92 3.03
N PRO A 43 -16.27 30.28 1.87
CA PRO A 43 -15.52 30.52 0.64
C PRO A 43 -15.51 32.01 0.24
N ALA A 44 -14.36 32.51 -0.21
CA ALA A 44 -14.21 33.91 -0.62
C ALA A 44 -15.04 34.28 -1.87
N ASP A 45 -15.37 33.29 -2.69
CA ASP A 45 -16.18 33.43 -3.91
C ASP A 45 -17.70 33.43 -3.65
N ILE A 46 -18.15 33.38 -2.39
CA ILE A 46 -19.58 33.32 -2.07
C ILE A 46 -20.32 34.60 -2.47
N SER A 47 -19.67 35.77 -2.38
CA SER A 47 -20.30 37.05 -2.75
C SER A 47 -20.59 37.14 -4.25
N GLU A 48 -19.86 36.42 -5.10
CA GLU A 48 -20.14 36.34 -6.53
C GLU A 48 -21.48 35.65 -6.83
N LYS A 49 -21.87 34.69 -6.00
CA LYS A 49 -23.07 33.84 -6.15
C LYS A 49 -24.35 34.45 -5.54
N ILE A 50 -24.25 35.68 -5.01
CA ILE A 50 -25.33 36.37 -4.29
C ILE A 50 -25.77 37.63 -5.06
N PRO A 51 -27.05 38.05 -4.96
CA PRO A 51 -27.54 39.26 -5.62
C PRO A 51 -26.68 40.50 -5.34
N MET A 52 -26.44 41.31 -6.37
CA MET A 52 -25.56 42.49 -6.31
C MET A 52 -25.89 43.43 -5.14
N ALA A 53 -27.18 43.67 -4.86
CA ALA A 53 -27.63 44.54 -3.77
C ALA A 53 -27.20 44.06 -2.37
N SER A 54 -26.92 42.77 -2.20
CA SER A 54 -26.51 42.18 -0.92
C SER A 54 -25.00 41.92 -0.81
N ARG A 55 -24.22 42.14 -1.88
CA ARG A 55 -22.79 41.78 -1.93
C ARG A 55 -21.97 42.49 -0.85
N SER A 56 -22.08 43.81 -0.73
CA SER A 56 -21.35 44.59 0.28
C SER A 56 -21.66 44.08 1.71
N ALA A 57 -22.94 43.85 2.02
CA ALA A 57 -23.35 43.36 3.33
C ALA A 57 -22.81 41.95 3.62
N VAL A 58 -22.64 41.12 2.58
CA VAL A 58 -22.03 39.78 2.70
C VAL A 58 -20.52 39.88 2.89
N ASP A 59 -19.84 40.72 2.11
CA ASP A 59 -18.39 40.92 2.23
C ASP A 59 -18.02 41.47 3.62
N ASP A 60 -18.77 42.44 4.12
CA ASP A 60 -18.61 43.01 5.48
C ASP A 60 -18.85 41.94 6.57
N LEU A 61 -19.87 41.10 6.38
CA LEU A 61 -20.18 40.00 7.29
C LEU A 61 -19.06 38.95 7.28
N ILE A 62 -18.54 38.59 6.10
CA ILE A 62 -17.41 37.65 5.95
C ILE A 62 -16.16 38.22 6.62
N MET A 63 -15.84 39.50 6.40
CA MET A 63 -14.69 40.15 7.03
C MET A 63 -14.82 40.17 8.56
N SER A 64 -16.01 40.48 9.06
CA SER A 64 -16.31 40.46 10.50
C SER A 64 -16.22 39.05 11.10
N ALA A 65 -16.69 38.03 10.37
CA ALA A 65 -16.57 36.64 10.76
C ALA A 65 -15.12 36.17 10.81
N ASN A 66 -14.33 36.46 9.78
CA ASN A 66 -12.92 36.12 9.73
C ASN A 66 -12.14 36.79 10.88
N SER A 67 -12.43 38.06 11.17
CA SER A 67 -11.82 38.79 12.28
C SER A 67 -12.18 38.17 13.64
N PHE A 68 -13.44 37.77 13.84
CA PHE A 68 -13.89 37.09 15.04
C PHE A 68 -13.21 35.72 15.22
N HIS A 69 -13.14 34.91 14.15
CA HIS A 69 -12.48 33.62 14.18
C HIS A 69 -10.97 33.74 14.41
N LEU A 70 -10.31 34.75 13.82
CA LEU A 70 -8.89 35.03 14.06
C LEU A 70 -8.63 35.42 15.52
N LYS A 71 -9.42 36.36 16.08
CA LYS A 71 -9.31 36.74 17.49
C LYS A 71 -9.55 35.56 18.42
N ARG A 72 -10.50 34.68 18.10
CA ARG A 72 -10.73 33.44 18.85
C ARG A 72 -9.54 32.50 18.74
N ARG A 73 -8.99 32.31 17.55
CA ARG A 73 -7.81 31.48 17.31
C ARG A 73 -6.58 32.00 18.07
N MET A 74 -6.35 33.31 18.11
CA MET A 74 -5.27 33.92 18.90
C MET A 74 -5.45 33.65 20.40
N ARG A 75 -6.66 33.83 20.95
CA ARG A 75 -6.95 33.49 22.35
C ARG A 75 -6.75 32.01 22.66
N ASP A 76 -7.20 31.13 21.77
CA ASP A 76 -7.00 29.69 21.91
C ASP A 76 -5.48 29.36 21.88
N GLN A 77 -4.70 30.04 21.03
CA GLN A 77 -3.26 29.86 20.91
C GLN A 77 -2.52 30.36 22.15
N GLU A 78 -2.93 31.47 22.73
CA GLU A 78 -2.39 31.99 24.00
C GLU A 78 -2.71 31.04 25.16
N SER A 79 -3.91 30.45 25.18
CA SER A 79 -4.39 29.61 26.28
C SER A 79 -3.85 28.18 26.24
N TYR A 80 -3.72 27.60 25.04
CA TYR A 80 -3.43 26.18 24.85
C TYR A 80 -2.19 25.89 24.00
N GLY A 81 -1.60 26.92 23.39
CA GLY A 81 -0.49 26.77 22.46
C GLY A 81 -0.91 26.42 21.02
N THR A 82 0.04 26.59 20.11
CA THR A 82 -0.17 26.43 18.65
C THR A 82 -0.59 25.00 18.26
N GLU A 83 -0.06 23.98 18.93
CA GLU A 83 -0.31 22.59 18.59
C GLU A 83 -1.77 22.18 18.84
N VAL A 84 -2.34 22.61 19.97
CA VAL A 84 -3.75 22.33 20.32
C VAL A 84 -4.70 23.02 19.35
N VAL A 85 -4.39 24.26 18.96
CA VAL A 85 -5.15 25.00 17.94
C VAL A 85 -5.12 24.27 16.60
N ASN A 86 -3.94 23.80 16.17
CA ASN A 86 -3.81 23.04 14.94
C ASN A 86 -4.63 21.73 14.99
N ALA A 87 -4.64 21.03 16.14
CA ALA A 87 -5.44 19.82 16.33
C ALA A 87 -6.96 20.11 16.31
N LEU A 88 -7.40 21.23 16.89
CA LEU A 88 -8.78 21.71 16.82
C LEU A 88 -9.19 22.06 15.38
N ASP A 89 -8.31 22.72 14.63
CA ASP A 89 -8.57 23.03 13.22
C ASP A 89 -8.57 21.76 12.37
N LYS A 90 -7.70 20.80 12.65
CA LYS A 90 -7.70 19.48 12.01
C LYS A 90 -9.03 18.76 12.20
N ALA A 91 -9.63 18.80 13.39
CA ALA A 91 -10.93 18.19 13.66
C ALA A 91 -12.04 18.76 12.74
N LYS A 92 -12.01 20.08 12.47
CA LYS A 92 -12.98 20.73 11.58
C LYS A 92 -12.82 20.27 10.12
N THR A 93 -11.59 20.00 9.69
CA THR A 93 -11.27 19.61 8.30
C THR A 93 -11.07 18.11 8.12
N ALA A 94 -11.21 17.30 9.19
CA ALA A 94 -10.90 15.87 9.15
C ALA A 94 -11.78 15.10 8.15
N SER A 95 -13.01 15.59 7.91
CA SER A 95 -13.91 15.00 6.94
C SER A 95 -13.55 15.41 5.51
N GLY A 96 -13.10 14.44 4.70
CA GLY A 96 -13.09 14.58 3.24
C GLY A 96 -11.76 14.91 2.57
N SER A 97 -10.63 14.49 3.15
CA SER A 97 -9.31 14.53 2.49
C SER A 97 -9.35 14.01 1.06
N ALA A 98 -8.74 14.76 0.15
CA ALA A 98 -8.65 14.41 -1.26
C ALA A 98 -7.91 13.07 -1.45
N ASN A 99 -6.82 12.86 -0.70
CA ASN A 99 -6.02 11.64 -0.75
C ASN A 99 -6.84 10.43 -0.31
N LEU A 100 -7.58 10.55 0.80
CA LEU A 100 -8.46 9.48 1.27
C LEU A 100 -9.56 9.14 0.27
N ARG A 101 -10.13 10.15 -0.41
CA ARG A 101 -11.16 9.96 -1.43
C ARG A 101 -10.61 9.22 -2.65
N VAL A 102 -9.45 9.63 -3.15
CA VAL A 102 -8.79 8.98 -4.30
C VAL A 102 -8.39 7.55 -3.92
N PHE A 103 -7.85 7.35 -2.71
CA PHE A 103 -7.48 6.03 -2.18
C PHE A 103 -8.69 5.09 -2.12
N LYS A 104 -9.80 5.55 -1.52
CA LYS A 104 -11.06 4.79 -1.45
C LYS A 104 -11.59 4.44 -2.84
N ASN A 105 -11.57 5.37 -3.79
CA ASN A 105 -12.04 5.12 -5.15
C ASN A 105 -11.19 4.05 -5.86
N LYS A 106 -9.86 4.08 -5.69
CA LYS A 106 -8.99 3.04 -6.25
C LYS A 106 -9.20 1.67 -5.59
N ILE A 107 -9.50 1.62 -4.29
CA ILE A 107 -9.90 0.38 -3.61
C ILE A 107 -11.18 -0.17 -4.20
N LEU A 108 -12.21 0.67 -4.39
CA LEU A 108 -13.48 0.25 -4.99
C LEU A 108 -13.28 -0.32 -6.40
N LEU A 109 -12.43 0.31 -7.20
CA LEU A 109 -12.06 -0.21 -8.53
C LEU A 109 -11.39 -1.60 -8.43
N LEU A 110 -10.47 -1.79 -7.47
CA LEU A 110 -9.82 -3.07 -7.23
C LEU A 110 -10.83 -4.16 -6.80
N VAL A 111 -11.82 -3.80 -5.99
CA VAL A 111 -12.92 -4.70 -5.60
C VAL A 111 -13.74 -5.12 -6.83
N GLU A 112 -14.12 -4.16 -7.68
CA GLU A 112 -14.89 -4.43 -8.90
C GLU A 112 -14.12 -5.35 -9.86
N MET A 113 -12.82 -5.09 -10.03
CA MET A 113 -11.93 -5.95 -10.83
C MET A 113 -11.88 -7.38 -10.27
N LEU A 114 -11.71 -7.53 -8.96
CA LEU A 114 -11.67 -8.84 -8.30
C LEU A 114 -13.00 -9.59 -8.48
N GLN A 115 -14.13 -8.92 -8.32
CA GLN A 115 -15.45 -9.52 -8.50
C GLN A 115 -15.69 -9.93 -9.96
N SER A 116 -15.30 -9.08 -10.91
CA SER A 116 -15.41 -9.38 -12.35
C SER A 116 -14.57 -10.59 -12.75
N ALA A 117 -13.35 -10.68 -12.23
CA ALA A 117 -12.49 -11.84 -12.45
C ALA A 117 -13.06 -13.12 -11.82
N GLN A 118 -13.65 -13.04 -10.61
CA GLN A 118 -14.26 -14.19 -9.94
C GLN A 118 -15.53 -14.69 -10.64
N ARG A 119 -16.32 -13.78 -11.23
CA ARG A 119 -17.51 -14.12 -12.00
C ARG A 119 -17.21 -14.56 -13.44
N GLY A 120 -15.94 -14.50 -13.86
CA GLY A 120 -15.54 -14.83 -15.23
C GLY A 120 -15.99 -13.83 -16.29
N THR A 121 -16.51 -12.65 -15.90
CA THR A 121 -17.02 -11.65 -16.85
C THR A 121 -15.91 -10.92 -17.59
N LYS A 122 -14.72 -10.83 -16.99
CA LYS A 122 -13.52 -10.27 -17.61
C LYS A 122 -12.30 -11.12 -17.25
N LYS A 123 -11.50 -11.50 -18.25
CA LYS A 123 -10.17 -12.08 -18.03
C LYS A 123 -9.19 -10.96 -17.65
N ILE A 124 -8.98 -10.77 -16.36
CA ILE A 124 -8.03 -9.79 -15.83
C ILE A 124 -6.75 -10.53 -15.44
N GLY A 125 -5.64 -10.20 -16.09
CA GLY A 125 -4.34 -10.77 -15.80
C GLY A 125 -3.75 -10.25 -14.48
N ASN A 126 -2.87 -11.04 -13.85
CA ASN A 126 -2.21 -10.66 -12.61
C ASN A 126 -1.44 -9.34 -12.72
N ASP A 127 -0.79 -9.08 -13.84
CA ASP A 127 -0.01 -7.85 -14.04
C ASP A 127 -0.89 -6.60 -13.92
N THR A 128 -2.16 -6.70 -14.33
CA THR A 128 -3.12 -5.61 -14.20
C THR A 128 -3.43 -5.36 -12.73
N PHE A 129 -3.67 -6.42 -11.96
CA PHE A 129 -3.87 -6.32 -10.52
C PHE A 129 -2.64 -5.75 -9.79
N VAL A 130 -1.44 -6.21 -10.16
CA VAL A 130 -0.17 -5.73 -9.59
C VAL A 130 0.00 -4.23 -9.86
N LYS A 131 -0.23 -3.77 -11.10
CA LYS A 131 -0.19 -2.34 -11.45
C LYS A 131 -1.16 -1.50 -10.60
N HIS A 132 -2.39 -1.98 -10.39
CA HIS A 132 -3.36 -1.30 -9.53
C HIS A 132 -2.91 -1.26 -8.07
N ILE A 133 -2.37 -2.35 -7.54
CA ILE A 133 -1.82 -2.40 -6.18
C ILE A 133 -0.66 -1.42 -6.03
N THR A 134 0.29 -1.39 -6.96
CA THR A 134 1.42 -0.45 -6.92
C THR A 134 0.93 1.00 -6.97
N SER A 135 -0.08 1.30 -7.79
CA SER A 135 -0.68 2.63 -7.83
C SER A 135 -1.36 3.02 -6.50
N ILE A 136 -1.98 2.07 -5.80
CA ILE A 136 -2.57 2.31 -4.48
C ILE A 136 -1.48 2.46 -3.41
N ASN A 137 -0.40 1.67 -3.47
CA ASN A 137 0.74 1.75 -2.56
C ASN A 137 1.40 3.13 -2.58
N ASN A 138 1.46 3.80 -3.73
CA ASN A 138 1.99 5.16 -3.81
C ASN A 138 1.16 6.16 -2.97
N LEU A 139 -0.15 5.96 -2.86
CA LEU A 139 -1.03 6.79 -2.01
C LEU A 139 -1.05 6.33 -0.55
N LEU A 140 -0.61 5.10 -0.27
CA LEU A 140 -0.65 4.52 1.07
C LEU A 140 0.23 5.30 2.05
N ILE A 141 1.36 5.84 1.58
CA ILE A 141 2.26 6.66 2.39
C ILE A 141 1.52 7.91 2.87
N ASP A 142 0.83 8.61 1.97
CA ASP A 142 0.07 9.81 2.31
C ASP A 142 -1.08 9.51 3.27
N VAL A 143 -1.81 8.42 3.04
CA VAL A 143 -2.92 8.01 3.93
C VAL A 143 -2.40 7.60 5.31
N ARG A 144 -1.23 6.96 5.41
CA ARG A 144 -0.60 6.63 6.69
C ARG A 144 -0.14 7.88 7.44
N SER A 145 0.53 8.80 6.74
CA SER A 145 0.92 10.09 7.33
C SER A 145 -0.32 10.85 7.83
N GLU A 146 -1.41 10.86 7.05
CA GLU A 146 -2.67 11.46 7.47
C GLU A 146 -3.25 10.77 8.72
N THR A 147 -3.17 9.45 8.81
CA THR A 147 -3.63 8.68 9.97
C THR A 147 -2.83 9.00 11.23
N ILE A 148 -1.49 9.08 11.11
CA ILE A 148 -0.60 9.48 12.20
C ILE A 148 -0.96 10.87 12.69
N ASN A 149 -1.07 11.84 11.78
CA ASN A 149 -1.45 13.22 12.12
C ASN A 149 -2.82 13.30 12.82
N LEU A 150 -3.80 12.47 12.44
CA LEU A 150 -5.10 12.40 13.11
C LEU A 150 -4.98 11.80 14.52
N LEU A 151 -4.17 10.76 14.70
CA LEU A 151 -3.90 10.12 15.99
C LEU A 151 -3.16 11.07 16.95
N ASP A 152 -2.17 11.79 16.46
CA ASP A 152 -1.41 12.77 17.25
C ASP A 152 -2.31 13.91 17.68
N SER A 153 -3.11 14.45 16.75
CA SER A 153 -4.11 15.48 17.06
C SER A 153 -5.11 14.98 18.11
N LEU A 154 -5.61 13.75 17.97
CA LEU A 154 -6.53 13.13 18.92
C LEU A 154 -5.90 12.99 20.30
N SER A 155 -4.66 12.48 20.38
CA SER A 155 -3.94 12.28 21.63
C SER A 155 -3.67 13.61 22.34
N LEU A 156 -3.27 14.62 21.58
CA LEU A 156 -3.03 15.97 22.09
C LEU A 156 -4.30 16.58 22.69
N LEU A 157 -5.43 16.52 21.97
CA LEU A 157 -6.71 17.03 22.49
C LEU A 157 -7.18 16.25 23.73
N GLN A 158 -6.95 14.94 23.79
CA GLN A 158 -7.29 14.12 24.97
C GLN A 158 -6.47 14.47 26.22
N ARG A 159 -5.22 14.93 26.04
CA ARG A 159 -4.33 15.33 27.14
C ARG A 159 -4.53 16.79 27.56
N THR A 160 -5.18 17.59 26.73
CA THR A 160 -5.41 19.02 26.99
C THR A 160 -6.46 19.21 28.08
N LYS A 161 -6.13 19.98 29.12
CA LYS A 161 -7.07 20.34 30.19
C LYS A 161 -7.94 21.53 29.74
N PRO A 162 -9.27 21.44 29.76
CA PRO A 162 -10.13 22.56 29.42
C PRO A 162 -10.03 23.67 30.47
N ALA A 163 -9.95 24.94 30.04
CA ALA A 163 -9.96 26.09 30.94
C ALA A 163 -11.36 26.44 31.47
N ASN A 164 -12.42 26.07 30.75
CA ASN A 164 -13.81 26.32 31.11
C ASN A 164 -14.77 25.25 30.52
N ASP A 165 -16.04 25.27 30.92
CA ASP A 165 -17.04 24.29 30.47
C ASP A 165 -17.38 24.39 28.97
N ALA A 166 -17.27 25.57 28.37
CA ALA A 166 -17.49 25.74 26.93
C ALA A 166 -16.37 25.06 26.12
N ASP A 167 -15.12 25.21 26.55
CA ASP A 167 -13.95 24.56 25.96
C ASP A 167 -13.99 23.05 26.19
N LYS A 168 -14.49 22.59 27.35
CA LYS A 168 -14.72 21.17 27.62
C LYS A 168 -15.66 20.55 26.59
N LYS A 169 -16.79 21.20 26.28
CA LYS A 169 -17.74 20.72 25.26
C LYS A 169 -17.10 20.70 23.86
N ARG A 170 -16.41 21.77 23.49
CA ARG A 170 -15.73 21.90 22.18
C ARG A 170 -14.62 20.87 21.97
N LEU A 171 -13.79 20.64 22.99
CA LEU A 171 -12.75 19.62 22.98
C LEU A 171 -13.37 18.23 22.84
N ALA A 172 -14.43 17.93 23.62
CA ALA A 172 -15.13 16.66 23.52
C ALA A 172 -15.72 16.40 22.12
N GLU A 173 -16.32 17.41 21.49
CA GLU A 173 -16.81 17.33 20.11
C GLU A 173 -15.68 17.08 19.11
N SER A 174 -14.57 17.82 19.23
CA SER A 174 -13.41 17.68 18.35
C SER A 174 -12.75 16.30 18.48
N ILE A 175 -12.61 15.81 19.72
CA ILE A 175 -12.15 14.44 20.03
C ILE A 175 -13.07 13.40 19.40
N TYR A 176 -14.39 13.58 19.51
CA TYR A 176 -15.36 12.67 18.91
C TYR A 176 -15.22 12.61 17.39
N ILE A 177 -15.11 13.77 16.72
CA ILE A 177 -14.94 13.86 15.26
C ILE A 177 -13.64 13.18 14.84
N LEU A 178 -12.51 13.53 15.47
CA LEU A 178 -11.21 12.92 15.15
C LEU A 178 -11.24 11.40 15.37
N LYS A 179 -11.81 10.92 16.49
CA LYS A 179 -11.94 9.48 16.76
C LYS A 179 -12.78 8.77 15.70
N LYS A 180 -13.89 9.38 15.26
CA LYS A 180 -14.73 8.84 14.20
C LYS A 180 -13.98 8.74 12.87
N GLU A 181 -13.25 9.79 12.49
CA GLU A 181 -12.48 9.82 11.25
C GLU A 181 -11.29 8.85 11.28
N THR A 182 -10.52 8.81 12.38
CA THR A 182 -9.44 7.82 12.56
C THR A 182 -9.96 6.39 12.41
N ASN A 183 -11.13 6.07 13.00
CA ASN A 183 -11.75 4.75 12.85
C ASN A 183 -12.20 4.49 11.41
N SER A 184 -12.71 5.50 10.70
CA SER A 184 -13.11 5.40 9.29
C SER A 184 -11.90 5.10 8.40
N VAL A 185 -10.80 5.84 8.56
CA VAL A 185 -9.55 5.62 7.82
C VAL A 185 -8.97 4.25 8.14
N GLY A 186 -8.97 3.85 9.42
CA GLY A 186 -8.51 2.53 9.86
C GLY A 186 -9.27 1.37 9.19
N LYS A 187 -10.60 1.50 9.04
CA LYS A 187 -11.42 0.51 8.31
C LYS A 187 -11.05 0.44 6.83
N ILE A 188 -10.87 1.57 6.17
CA ILE A 188 -10.48 1.63 4.75
C ILE A 188 -9.09 0.99 4.53
N LEU A 189 -8.14 1.26 5.43
CA LEU A 189 -6.82 0.64 5.41
C LEU A 189 -6.90 -0.88 5.62
N SER A 190 -7.71 -1.34 6.57
CA SER A 190 -7.95 -2.77 6.80
C SER A 190 -8.53 -3.45 5.56
N GLU A 191 -9.56 -2.86 4.94
CA GLU A 191 -10.13 -3.36 3.68
C GLU A 191 -9.06 -3.46 2.57
N TYR A 192 -8.20 -2.46 2.45
CA TYR A 192 -7.10 -2.48 1.50
C TYR A 192 -6.13 -3.63 1.75
N TYR A 193 -5.64 -3.80 2.99
CA TYR A 193 -4.68 -4.88 3.31
C TYR A 193 -5.26 -6.26 3.04
N ILE A 194 -6.54 -6.47 3.36
CA ILE A 194 -7.27 -7.71 3.04
C ILE A 194 -7.29 -7.95 1.53
N LEU A 195 -7.65 -6.94 0.73
CA LEU A 195 -7.74 -7.06 -0.73
C LEU A 195 -6.37 -7.28 -1.37
N ARG A 196 -5.38 -6.51 -0.95
CA ARG A 196 -3.98 -6.63 -1.39
C ARG A 196 -3.47 -8.03 -1.14
N LEU A 197 -3.66 -8.57 0.07
CA LEU A 197 -3.25 -9.94 0.39
C LEU A 197 -3.98 -10.97 -0.47
N LYS A 198 -5.30 -10.85 -0.65
CA LYS A 198 -6.07 -11.81 -1.49
C LYS A 198 -5.57 -11.87 -2.93
N VAL A 199 -5.26 -10.72 -3.52
CA VAL A 199 -4.71 -10.62 -4.87
C VAL A 199 -3.31 -11.22 -4.93
N LEU A 200 -2.42 -10.78 -4.05
CA LEU A 200 -1.02 -11.18 -4.12
C LEU A 200 -0.81 -12.64 -3.69
N ALA A 201 -1.64 -13.17 -2.78
CA ALA A 201 -1.62 -14.60 -2.44
C ALA A 201 -1.89 -15.48 -3.67
N ARG A 202 -2.76 -15.05 -4.60
CA ARG A 202 -2.98 -15.76 -5.87
C ARG A 202 -1.74 -15.70 -6.75
N ALA A 203 -1.10 -14.54 -6.86
CA ALA A 203 0.14 -14.39 -7.64
C ALA A 203 1.28 -15.26 -7.07
N ILE A 204 1.48 -15.24 -5.74
CA ILE A 204 2.45 -16.09 -5.04
C ILE A 204 2.19 -17.56 -5.33
N HIS A 205 0.93 -18.00 -5.18
CA HIS A 205 0.57 -19.40 -5.40
C HIS A 205 0.75 -19.83 -6.87
N GLN A 206 0.39 -18.97 -7.82
CA GLN A 206 0.60 -19.26 -9.24
C GLN A 206 2.09 -19.34 -9.60
N LYS A 207 2.92 -18.44 -9.07
CA LYS A 207 4.38 -18.49 -9.29
C LYS A 207 4.97 -19.77 -8.70
N ARG A 208 4.54 -20.15 -7.49
CA ARG A 208 4.94 -21.41 -6.86
C ARG A 208 4.57 -22.61 -7.72
N LYS A 209 3.31 -22.71 -8.15
CA LYS A 209 2.85 -23.82 -9.00
C LYS A 209 3.62 -23.88 -10.32
N LEU A 210 3.90 -22.72 -10.93
CA LEU A 210 4.71 -22.66 -12.15
C LEU A 210 6.11 -23.24 -11.92
N ILE A 211 6.76 -22.89 -10.82
CA ILE A 211 8.07 -23.43 -10.46
C ILE A 211 7.98 -24.93 -10.22
N GLU A 212 7.01 -25.41 -9.43
CA GLU A 212 6.82 -26.84 -9.15
C GLU A 212 6.64 -27.64 -10.44
N THR A 213 5.75 -27.20 -11.35
CA THR A 213 5.56 -27.86 -12.65
C THR A 213 6.84 -27.84 -13.51
N ARG A 214 7.59 -26.74 -13.49
CA ARG A 214 8.86 -26.66 -14.24
C ARG A 214 9.92 -27.58 -13.65
N GLU A 215 10.00 -27.67 -12.33
CA GLU A 215 10.91 -28.58 -11.63
C GLU A 215 10.60 -30.04 -11.95
N GLU A 216 9.33 -30.44 -11.94
CA GLU A 216 8.90 -31.77 -12.38
C GLU A 216 9.35 -32.04 -13.82
N THR A 217 9.12 -31.11 -14.74
CA THR A 217 9.58 -31.28 -16.14
C THR A 217 11.10 -31.35 -16.26
N THR A 218 11.84 -30.57 -15.46
CA THR A 218 13.30 -30.58 -15.47
C THR A 218 13.84 -31.89 -14.90
N GLN A 219 13.23 -32.43 -13.84
CA GLN A 219 13.62 -33.73 -13.28
C GLN A 219 13.41 -34.87 -14.27
N MET A 220 12.29 -34.90 -14.99
CA MET A 220 12.07 -35.91 -16.04
C MET A 220 13.13 -35.81 -17.15
N LYS A 221 13.45 -34.59 -17.60
CA LYS A 221 14.49 -34.36 -18.61
C LYS A 221 15.89 -34.75 -18.10
N GLN A 222 16.16 -34.55 -16.82
CA GLN A 222 17.42 -34.96 -16.20
C GLN A 222 17.55 -36.49 -16.18
N GLN A 223 16.46 -37.21 -15.90
CA GLN A 223 16.44 -38.67 -16.00
C GLN A 223 16.70 -39.15 -17.44
N GLU A 224 16.01 -38.55 -18.43
CA GLU A 224 16.26 -38.85 -19.86
C GLU A 224 17.72 -38.57 -20.25
N LEU A 225 18.31 -37.48 -19.73
CA LEU A 225 19.71 -37.15 -19.95
C LEU A 225 20.66 -38.20 -19.36
N ASP A 226 20.40 -38.65 -18.14
CA ASP A 226 21.23 -39.64 -17.45
C ASP A 226 21.18 -41.00 -18.16
N ASP A 227 19.99 -41.40 -18.65
CA ASP A 227 19.79 -42.62 -19.46
C ASP A 227 20.55 -42.51 -20.79
N LEU A 228 20.41 -41.41 -21.53
CA LEU A 228 21.13 -41.19 -22.80
C LEU A 228 22.66 -41.14 -22.60
N GLN A 229 23.13 -40.62 -21.46
CA GLN A 229 24.55 -40.64 -21.12
C GLN A 229 25.05 -42.05 -20.81
N ALA A 230 24.23 -42.90 -20.20
CA ALA A 230 24.54 -44.30 -19.96
C ALA A 230 24.61 -45.07 -21.29
N ASP A 231 23.61 -44.89 -22.16
CA ASP A 231 23.55 -45.49 -23.50
C ASP A 231 24.75 -45.08 -24.36
N LEU A 232 25.12 -43.81 -24.32
CA LEU A 232 26.28 -43.30 -25.05
C LEU A 232 27.59 -43.92 -24.53
N LYS A 233 27.74 -44.09 -23.22
CA LYS A 233 28.92 -44.77 -22.63
C LYS A 233 28.96 -46.23 -23.09
N GLU A 234 27.83 -46.95 -23.04
CA GLU A 234 27.75 -48.34 -23.47
C GLU A 234 28.08 -48.49 -24.96
N ALA A 235 27.47 -47.66 -25.81
CA ALA A 235 27.73 -47.62 -27.26
C ALA A 235 29.20 -47.32 -27.56
N GLN A 236 29.85 -46.41 -26.83
CA GLN A 236 31.29 -46.14 -26.95
C GLN A 236 32.15 -47.35 -26.53
N THR A 237 31.79 -48.07 -25.46
CA THR A 237 32.51 -49.28 -25.07
C THR A 237 32.36 -50.42 -26.07
N LEU A 238 31.18 -50.57 -26.68
CA LEU A 238 30.91 -51.56 -27.73
C LEU A 238 31.58 -51.19 -29.06
N TRP A 239 31.64 -49.89 -29.39
CA TRP A 239 32.38 -49.38 -30.54
C TRP A 239 33.88 -49.67 -30.44
N ASN A 240 34.47 -49.52 -29.24
CA ASN A 240 35.86 -49.92 -28.98
C ASN A 240 36.10 -51.43 -29.14
N ARG A 241 35.04 -52.25 -29.07
CA ARG A 241 35.11 -53.73 -29.15
C ARG A 241 34.68 -54.29 -30.52
N THR A 242 33.93 -53.56 -31.34
CA THR A 242 33.26 -54.12 -32.53
C THR A 242 33.49 -53.27 -33.78
N MET A 243 34.10 -53.86 -34.82
CA MET A 243 34.49 -53.23 -36.11
C MET A 243 33.32 -52.85 -37.04
N LYS A 244 32.11 -52.58 -36.54
CA LYS A 244 31.01 -52.01 -37.36
C LYS A 244 31.03 -50.49 -37.23
N ARG A 245 31.72 -49.81 -38.15
CA ARG A 245 32.07 -48.39 -38.01
C ARG A 245 31.00 -47.38 -38.46
N LYS A 246 30.27 -47.59 -39.56
CA LYS A 246 29.42 -46.51 -40.12
C LYS A 246 28.10 -46.28 -39.36
N LYS A 247 27.30 -47.33 -39.15
CA LYS A 247 25.95 -47.20 -38.54
C LYS A 247 26.01 -46.69 -37.08
N THR A 248 26.99 -47.16 -36.32
CA THR A 248 27.22 -46.81 -34.91
C THR A 248 27.70 -45.36 -34.73
N ILE A 249 28.37 -44.77 -35.73
CA ILE A 249 28.80 -43.36 -35.68
C ILE A 249 27.60 -42.42 -35.82
N ASP A 250 26.65 -42.74 -36.70
CA ASP A 250 25.46 -41.91 -36.90
C ASP A 250 24.53 -41.95 -35.68
N GLU A 251 24.32 -43.14 -35.10
CA GLU A 251 23.57 -43.33 -33.84
C GLU A 251 24.24 -42.58 -32.66
N THR A 252 25.58 -42.61 -32.56
CA THR A 252 26.30 -41.86 -31.51
C THR A 252 26.15 -40.34 -31.67
N LYS A 253 26.18 -39.83 -32.92
CA LYS A 253 25.98 -38.39 -33.19
C LYS A 253 24.56 -37.94 -32.86
N GLU A 254 23.56 -38.76 -33.15
CA GLU A 254 22.17 -38.48 -32.84
C GLU A 254 21.95 -38.38 -31.32
N VAL A 255 22.50 -39.32 -30.55
CA VAL A 255 22.46 -39.28 -29.07
C VAL A 255 23.21 -38.06 -28.53
N GLN A 256 24.37 -37.70 -29.08
CA GLN A 256 25.10 -36.50 -28.69
C GLN A 256 24.30 -35.21 -28.94
N GLN A 257 23.62 -35.10 -30.08
CA GLN A 257 22.78 -33.96 -30.40
C GLN A 257 21.59 -33.89 -29.44
N ARG A 258 20.95 -35.03 -29.15
CA ARG A 258 19.83 -35.10 -28.20
C ARG A 258 20.25 -34.69 -26.79
N ILE A 259 21.42 -35.13 -26.32
CA ILE A 259 22.02 -34.70 -25.05
C ILE A 259 22.22 -33.18 -25.05
N TYR A 260 22.80 -32.62 -26.12
CA TYR A 260 23.03 -31.19 -26.23
C TYR A 260 21.72 -30.38 -26.15
N ASP A 261 20.69 -30.83 -26.87
CA ASP A 261 19.37 -30.20 -26.88
C ASP A 261 18.72 -30.27 -25.49
N LEU A 262 18.75 -31.44 -24.82
CA LEU A 262 18.22 -31.60 -23.46
C LEU A 262 18.93 -30.71 -22.44
N VAL A 263 20.27 -30.60 -22.50
CA VAL A 263 21.03 -29.70 -21.62
C VAL A 263 20.59 -28.25 -21.81
N ASN A 264 20.39 -27.81 -23.06
CA ASN A 264 19.96 -26.45 -23.35
C ASN A 264 18.51 -26.22 -22.89
N GLU A 265 17.62 -27.19 -23.08
CA GLU A 265 16.24 -27.11 -22.60
C GLU A 265 16.15 -27.08 -21.07
N ILE A 266 16.99 -27.84 -20.36
CA ILE A 266 17.08 -27.81 -18.90
C ILE A 266 17.59 -26.45 -18.41
N LYS A 267 18.59 -25.87 -19.08
CA LYS A 267 19.05 -24.51 -18.74
C LYS A 267 17.99 -23.45 -19.01
N ALA A 268 17.25 -23.58 -20.11
CA ALA A 268 16.21 -22.63 -20.49
C ALA A 268 14.93 -22.74 -19.64
N SER A 269 14.74 -23.82 -18.88
CA SER A 269 13.53 -24.03 -18.07
C SER A 269 13.56 -23.32 -16.71
N GLU A 270 14.66 -22.64 -16.35
CA GLU A 270 14.79 -21.94 -15.07
C GLU A 270 13.82 -20.75 -14.98
N VAL A 271 13.02 -20.72 -13.92
CA VAL A 271 12.05 -19.65 -13.66
C VAL A 271 12.68 -18.60 -12.75
N VAL A 272 12.93 -17.42 -13.31
CA VAL A 272 13.47 -16.29 -12.53
C VAL A 272 12.41 -15.73 -11.58
N ILE A 273 12.80 -15.55 -10.31
CA ILE A 273 12.02 -14.84 -9.29
C ILE A 273 12.64 -13.44 -9.14
N ALA A 274 11.87 -12.39 -9.40
CA ALA A 274 12.35 -11.02 -9.22
C ALA A 274 12.34 -10.63 -7.74
N GLU A 275 13.38 -9.94 -7.29
CA GLU A 275 13.48 -9.42 -5.92
C GLU A 275 12.33 -8.45 -5.59
N SER A 276 11.94 -7.61 -6.55
CA SER A 276 10.82 -6.67 -6.41
C SER A 276 9.48 -7.37 -6.12
N ASP A 277 9.24 -8.54 -6.71
CA ASP A 277 8.05 -9.35 -6.45
C ASP A 277 8.07 -9.89 -5.02
N LEU A 278 9.22 -10.40 -4.57
CA LEU A 278 9.41 -10.89 -3.19
C LEU A 278 9.15 -9.79 -2.17
N ILE A 279 9.68 -8.57 -2.38
CA ILE A 279 9.42 -7.41 -1.52
C ILE A 279 7.92 -7.09 -1.49
N LEU A 280 7.28 -7.01 -2.67
CA LEU A 280 5.86 -6.68 -2.78
C LEU A 280 4.96 -7.68 -2.02
N TRP A 281 5.32 -8.97 -2.11
CA TRP A 281 4.63 -10.06 -1.42
C TRP A 281 4.88 -10.08 0.08
N LEU A 282 6.13 -9.86 0.51
CA LEU A 282 6.50 -9.72 1.92
C LEU A 282 5.74 -8.57 2.56
N ASP A 283 5.72 -7.40 1.93
CA ASP A 283 5.00 -6.22 2.42
C ASP A 283 3.52 -6.51 2.64
N ALA A 284 2.88 -7.21 1.69
CA ALA A 284 1.46 -7.55 1.79
C ALA A 284 1.16 -8.47 2.99
N ILE A 285 2.04 -9.45 3.26
CA ILE A 285 1.91 -10.34 4.41
C ILE A 285 2.15 -9.59 5.71
N VAL A 286 3.20 -8.77 5.78
CA VAL A 286 3.55 -7.99 6.98
C VAL A 286 2.41 -7.04 7.33
N GLU A 287 1.94 -6.24 6.38
CA GLU A 287 0.88 -5.25 6.61
C GLU A 287 -0.44 -5.90 7.04
N ALA A 288 -0.85 -6.99 6.38
CA ALA A 288 -2.04 -7.73 6.78
C ALA A 288 -1.88 -8.41 8.16
N SER A 289 -0.65 -8.70 8.59
CA SER A 289 -0.37 -9.30 9.90
C SER A 289 -0.26 -8.30 11.04
N LEU A 290 0.11 -7.04 10.75
CA LEU A 290 0.21 -5.96 11.72
C LEU A 290 -1.16 -5.30 12.01
N ASN A 291 -2.11 -5.40 11.08
CA ASN A 291 -3.46 -4.87 11.28
C ASN A 291 -4.38 -5.96 11.88
N ASP A 292 -4.85 -5.77 13.11
CA ASP A 292 -5.65 -6.77 13.84
C ASP A 292 -6.95 -7.14 13.12
N ASP A 293 -7.69 -6.16 12.62
CA ASP A 293 -8.94 -6.37 11.87
C ASP A 293 -8.70 -7.20 10.60
N SER A 294 -7.60 -6.92 9.89
CA SER A 294 -7.21 -7.66 8.69
C SER A 294 -6.82 -9.08 9.04
N LYS A 295 -5.93 -9.24 10.03
CA LYS A 295 -5.36 -10.51 10.48
C LYS A 295 -6.44 -11.52 10.79
N GLN A 296 -7.45 -11.14 11.57
CA GLN A 296 -8.57 -12.04 11.93
C GLN A 296 -9.34 -12.53 10.70
N ARG A 297 -9.59 -11.63 9.73
CA ARG A 297 -10.40 -11.93 8.54
C ARG A 297 -9.68 -12.75 7.47
N VAL A 298 -8.35 -12.73 7.45
CA VAL A 298 -7.54 -13.38 6.39
C VAL A 298 -6.59 -14.46 6.90
N THR A 299 -6.75 -14.93 8.14
CA THR A 299 -5.87 -15.91 8.80
C THR A 299 -5.45 -17.08 7.88
N ASN A 300 -6.42 -17.71 7.19
CA ASN A 300 -6.14 -18.84 6.31
C ASN A 300 -5.32 -18.46 5.06
N SER A 301 -5.72 -17.37 4.38
CA SER A 301 -4.99 -16.85 3.22
C SER A 301 -3.58 -16.40 3.60
N LEU A 302 -3.44 -15.81 4.79
CA LEU A 302 -2.18 -15.36 5.34
C LEU A 302 -1.24 -16.54 5.63
N ARG A 303 -1.76 -17.63 6.22
CA ARG A 303 -1.00 -18.88 6.41
C ARG A 303 -0.52 -19.47 5.09
N GLN A 304 -1.40 -19.59 4.10
CA GLN A 304 -1.06 -20.14 2.78
C GLN A 304 -0.05 -19.27 2.02
N ALA A 305 -0.22 -17.95 2.08
CA ALA A 305 0.70 -16.99 1.48
C ALA A 305 2.09 -17.08 2.13
N ARG A 306 2.17 -17.21 3.46
CA ARG A 306 3.44 -17.40 4.18
C ARG A 306 4.18 -18.67 3.74
N ILE A 307 3.49 -19.81 3.70
CA ILE A 307 4.10 -21.08 3.29
C ILE A 307 4.60 -20.99 1.85
N SER A 308 3.79 -20.42 0.95
CA SER A 308 4.15 -20.31 -0.46
C SER A 308 5.30 -19.31 -0.67
N LEU A 309 5.30 -18.20 0.05
CA LEU A 309 6.38 -17.22 -0.01
C LEU A 309 7.69 -17.77 0.57
N PHE A 310 7.62 -18.54 1.65
CA PHE A 310 8.81 -19.20 2.22
C PHE A 310 9.45 -20.15 1.20
N TYR A 311 8.64 -20.95 0.50
CA TYR A 311 9.14 -21.78 -0.59
C TYR A 311 9.82 -20.94 -1.68
N LEU A 312 9.19 -19.84 -2.12
CA LEU A 312 9.75 -18.96 -3.16
C LEU A 312 11.04 -18.26 -2.71
N LEU A 313 11.14 -17.87 -1.44
CA LEU A 313 12.36 -17.29 -0.88
C LEU A 313 13.51 -18.29 -0.89
N ASN A 314 13.27 -19.53 -0.46
CA ASN A 314 14.29 -20.58 -0.50
C ASN A 314 14.75 -20.86 -1.94
N LYS A 315 13.82 -20.88 -2.90
CA LYS A 315 14.15 -21.04 -4.32
C LYS A 315 14.95 -19.86 -4.88
N PHE A 316 14.60 -18.64 -4.49
CA PHE A 316 15.36 -17.46 -4.85
C PHE A 316 16.80 -17.54 -4.31
N CYS A 317 16.97 -17.84 -3.02
CA CYS A 317 18.30 -17.98 -2.42
C CYS A 317 19.13 -19.08 -3.11
N ALA A 318 18.53 -20.25 -3.38
CA ALA A 318 19.20 -21.35 -4.07
C ALA A 318 19.63 -20.97 -5.50
N SER A 319 18.80 -20.24 -6.25
CA SER A 319 19.15 -19.75 -7.60
C SER A 319 20.26 -18.70 -7.57
N GLN A 320 20.27 -17.81 -6.57
CA GLN A 320 21.36 -16.85 -6.36
C GLN A 320 22.69 -17.54 -6.03
N GLU A 321 22.65 -18.55 -5.15
CA GLU A 321 23.83 -19.34 -4.80
C GLU A 321 24.37 -20.12 -6.01
N ALA A 322 23.49 -20.79 -6.76
CA ALA A 322 23.87 -21.51 -7.98
C ALA A 322 24.50 -20.57 -9.02
N SER A 323 23.93 -19.36 -9.19
CA SER A 323 24.48 -18.33 -10.07
C SER A 323 25.87 -17.86 -9.62
N ALA A 324 26.05 -17.64 -8.31
CA ALA A 324 27.35 -17.24 -7.74
C ALA A 324 28.41 -18.34 -7.95
N ILE A 325 28.05 -19.61 -7.75
CA ILE A 325 28.94 -20.76 -8.00
C ILE A 325 29.32 -20.83 -9.48
N GLN A 326 28.38 -20.63 -10.40
CA GLN A 326 28.67 -20.65 -11.85
C GLN A 326 29.64 -19.54 -12.25
N ILE A 327 29.46 -18.33 -11.72
CA ILE A 327 30.37 -17.20 -11.95
C ILE A 327 31.75 -17.52 -11.40
N ALA A 328 31.84 -18.03 -10.17
CA ALA A 328 33.10 -18.38 -9.52
C ALA A 328 33.86 -19.53 -10.23
N LYS A 329 33.13 -20.48 -10.82
CA LYS A 329 33.71 -21.60 -11.58
C LYS A 329 34.05 -21.27 -13.03
N ASN A 330 33.70 -20.08 -13.53
CA ASN A 330 33.98 -19.72 -14.91
C ASN A 330 35.40 -19.14 -15.05
N PRO A 331 36.36 -19.88 -15.66
CA PRO A 331 37.75 -19.45 -15.76
C PRO A 331 37.96 -18.24 -16.70
N PHE A 332 36.94 -17.84 -17.47
CA PHE A 332 37.00 -16.69 -18.39
C PHE A 332 36.41 -15.42 -17.79
N ILE A 333 35.74 -15.51 -16.66
CA ILE A 333 35.20 -14.36 -15.95
C ILE A 333 36.28 -13.92 -14.94
N GLN A 334 37.01 -12.85 -15.25
CA GLN A 334 37.90 -12.15 -14.29
C GLN A 334 37.08 -11.38 -13.25
N VAL A 335 36.13 -12.04 -12.56
CA VAL A 335 35.42 -11.44 -11.44
C VAL A 335 36.25 -11.70 -10.19
N ASP A 336 36.67 -10.59 -9.59
CA ASP A 336 37.29 -10.51 -8.28
C ASP A 336 36.57 -11.45 -7.27
N PRO A 337 37.26 -12.41 -6.63
CA PRO A 337 36.65 -13.38 -5.71
C PRO A 337 35.78 -12.73 -4.62
N GLU A 338 36.14 -11.52 -4.18
CA GLU A 338 35.34 -10.73 -3.23
C GLU A 338 33.95 -10.37 -3.79
N LYS A 339 33.83 -10.09 -5.09
CA LYS A 339 32.55 -9.81 -5.75
C LYS A 339 31.71 -11.07 -5.89
N ALA A 340 32.32 -12.23 -6.10
CA ALA A 340 31.62 -13.53 -6.14
C ALA A 340 31.05 -13.92 -4.76
N ILE A 341 31.82 -13.74 -3.69
CA ILE A 341 31.35 -13.91 -2.29
C ILE A 341 30.23 -12.92 -1.97
N LYS A 342 30.30 -11.69 -2.49
CA LYS A 342 29.26 -10.67 -2.32
C LYS A 342 27.91 -11.08 -2.93
N PHE A 343 27.87 -11.92 -3.96
CA PHE A 343 26.61 -12.45 -4.52
C PHE A 343 25.95 -13.49 -3.61
N VAL A 344 26.72 -14.34 -2.93
CA VAL A 344 26.18 -15.28 -1.92
C VAL A 344 25.59 -14.50 -0.74
N LEU A 345 26.32 -13.49 -0.26
CA LEU A 345 25.88 -12.58 0.79
C LEU A 345 24.71 -11.66 0.38
N MET A 346 24.41 -11.51 -0.91
CA MET A 346 23.32 -10.64 -1.40
C MET A 346 21.94 -11.15 -0.99
N SER A 347 21.75 -12.47 -0.93
CA SER A 347 20.48 -13.07 -0.50
C SER A 347 20.21 -12.87 1.01
N GLU A 348 21.25 -12.95 1.84
CA GLU A 348 21.17 -12.73 3.28
C GLU A 348 21.05 -11.23 3.60
N THR A 349 21.85 -10.39 2.95
CA THR A 349 21.71 -8.94 3.06
C THR A 349 20.37 -8.45 2.52
N PHE A 350 19.76 -9.08 1.51
CA PHE A 350 18.41 -8.75 1.06
C PHE A 350 17.38 -8.87 2.19
N ILE A 351 17.31 -10.03 2.86
CA ILE A 351 16.34 -10.27 3.95
C ILE A 351 16.61 -9.33 5.13
N LEU A 352 17.87 -9.17 5.52
CA LEU A 352 18.28 -8.29 6.63
C LEU A 352 18.00 -6.81 6.31
N ASN A 353 18.30 -6.36 5.09
CA ASN A 353 18.04 -5.00 4.64
C ASN A 353 16.53 -4.74 4.56
N TYR A 354 15.74 -5.71 4.10
CA TYR A 354 14.28 -5.60 4.07
C TYR A 354 13.72 -5.39 5.47
N PHE A 355 14.05 -6.24 6.45
CA PHE A 355 13.53 -6.09 7.81
C PHE A 355 14.07 -4.84 8.51
N THR A 356 15.32 -4.45 8.26
CA THR A 356 15.89 -3.20 8.79
C THR A 356 15.16 -1.98 8.24
N LYS A 357 14.94 -1.90 6.92
CA LYS A 357 14.17 -0.83 6.28
C LYS A 357 12.72 -0.83 6.77
N LYS A 358 12.09 -1.99 6.90
CA LYS A 358 10.71 -2.07 7.37
C LYS A 358 10.55 -1.66 8.82
N LYS A 359 11.48 -2.03 9.69
CA LYS A 359 11.52 -1.56 11.07
C LYS A 359 11.53 -0.04 11.10
N ASN A 360 12.46 0.59 10.37
CA ASN A 360 12.58 2.04 10.33
C ASN A 360 11.33 2.73 9.78
N THR A 361 10.65 2.11 8.80
CA THR A 361 9.39 2.64 8.21
C THR A 361 8.16 2.39 9.08
N ALA A 362 8.22 1.46 10.03
CA ALA A 362 7.13 1.17 10.98
C ALA A 362 7.27 1.94 12.29
N THR A 363 8.50 2.39 12.62
CA THR A 363 8.81 3.21 13.81
C THR A 363 8.87 4.70 13.53
N ALA A 364 8.94 5.12 12.26
CA ALA A 364 8.76 6.50 11.80
C ALA A 364 7.30 6.70 11.35
#